data_AF-A0A374C4D8-F1
#
_entry.id   AF-A0A374C4D8-F1
#
_cell.length_a   1.000
_cell.length_b   1.000
_cell.length_c   1.000
_cell.angle_alpha   90.00
_cell.angle_beta   90.00
_cell.angle_gamma   90.00
#
_symmetry.space_group_name_H-M   'P 1'
#
loop_
_entity.id
_entity.type
_entity.pdbx_description
1 polymer ?
#
loop_
_entity_poly.entity_id
_entity_poly.type
_entity_poly.pdbx_seq_one_letter_code
_entity_poly.pdbx_strand_id
1 'polypeptide(L)'
;MDVNAKRDNSRIKEIEIMDCTLRDGEQTNGVSFLPHEKLMIARMLLHDINVDRIEVASARVSEGEKDAVARICRYAKTIGKLDSVEVLGFVDNNKSVDWIAECGGHVINLLAKGSYKHCTQQLKMSPEEHLAHIKQTIDYALSKNFTVNLYLEDWSSGMRDSRDYLFMMMDKLVKLPIKRFLLPDTLGILNPLQCVEYMRLMVRRYPNTHFDFHAHNDYDLAVSNSLAAVLSGAKGLHVTVNGLGERCGNAPLASVQVILKDMFEAKTNIKEDRLNEISRLVEGYSGIAVAPNTPVVGDNVFTQVAGVHADGDNKDKLYCNDLVPERFGRHREYALGKNSGKANIVQNLNELGLELTPEQTKAVTKRITELGDRKQLVTQDDLPYIVSDVLKHSAPEDKVKLVSYMVSTSYGLKPIASVKVEIDGKEYEDQSTGDGQYDAFVKALRNIYKVKLGKTFPLLDNYQVSIPPGGRTDALVQTVITWREGNRIWRTRGLDADQTEAAIKATLKMINMYEADKSDEQPVSPRNLDME
;
A
#
# COMPACT_ATOMS: atom_id res chain seq x y z
N MET A 1 -28.25 15.88 -30.42
CA MET A 1 -27.19 16.08 -29.41
C MET A 1 -25.89 15.76 -30.10
N ASP A 2 -25.10 16.78 -30.37
CA ASP A 2 -23.93 16.70 -31.24
C ASP A 2 -22.78 16.02 -30.48
N VAL A 3 -22.31 14.87 -30.98
CA VAL A 3 -21.34 13.99 -30.31
C VAL A 3 -19.89 14.41 -30.61
N ASN A 4 -19.69 15.56 -31.28
CA ASN A 4 -18.38 16.05 -31.72
C ASN A 4 -18.01 17.43 -31.13
N ALA A 5 -18.39 17.70 -29.88
CA ALA A 5 -17.73 18.76 -29.13
C ALA A 5 -16.27 18.34 -28.87
N LYS A 6 -15.34 18.86 -29.67
CA LYS A 6 -13.90 18.86 -29.39
C LYS A 6 -13.71 19.18 -27.90
N ARG A 7 -13.20 18.23 -27.13
CA ARG A 7 -12.89 18.39 -25.71
C ARG A 7 -11.87 19.53 -25.58
N ASP A 8 -12.33 20.68 -25.12
CA ASP A 8 -11.48 21.77 -24.67
C ASP A 8 -10.85 21.36 -23.32
N ASN A 9 -9.90 20.41 -23.38
CA ASN A 9 -9.16 19.91 -22.21
C ASN A 9 -8.15 20.94 -21.68
N SER A 10 -8.06 22.14 -22.26
CA SER A 10 -7.14 23.19 -21.83
C SER A 10 -7.54 23.90 -20.52
N ARG A 11 -8.47 23.33 -19.72
CA ARG A 11 -9.08 24.01 -18.56
C ARG A 11 -8.75 23.43 -17.19
N ILE A 12 -8.27 22.18 -17.07
CA ILE A 12 -8.01 21.60 -15.75
C ILE A 12 -6.61 22.00 -15.31
N LYS A 13 -6.59 22.98 -14.39
CA LYS A 13 -5.37 23.53 -13.80
C LYS A 13 -4.73 22.53 -12.84
N GLU A 14 -3.58 22.92 -12.33
CA GLU A 14 -2.91 22.32 -11.17
C GLU A 14 -3.92 22.00 -10.05
N ILE A 15 -3.91 20.75 -9.59
CA ILE A 15 -4.78 20.25 -8.51
C ILE A 15 -3.89 19.92 -7.31
N GLU A 16 -4.17 20.57 -6.18
CA GLU A 16 -3.48 20.28 -4.93
C GLU A 16 -3.97 18.95 -4.33
N ILE A 17 -3.05 18.11 -3.86
CA ILE A 17 -3.36 16.87 -3.15
C ILE A 17 -3.01 17.03 -1.68
N MET A 18 -4.01 16.87 -0.82
CA MET A 18 -3.83 16.71 0.62
C MET A 18 -3.98 15.24 1.00
N ASP A 19 -2.93 14.66 1.56
CA ASP A 19 -3.02 13.31 2.13
C ASP A 19 -3.48 13.38 3.60
N CYS A 20 -4.54 12.65 3.92
CA CYS A 20 -5.15 12.59 5.25
C CYS A 20 -4.84 11.27 5.99
N THR A 21 -3.88 10.46 5.53
CA THR A 21 -3.60 9.12 6.07
C THR A 21 -3.30 9.15 7.56
N LEU A 22 -2.58 10.20 8.00
CA LEU A 22 -2.11 10.34 9.37
C LEU A 22 -3.15 10.87 10.37
N ARG A 23 -4.27 11.40 9.88
CA ARG A 23 -5.39 11.87 10.71
C ARG A 23 -6.62 11.02 10.45
N ASP A 24 -7.21 11.16 9.27
CA ASP A 24 -8.46 10.50 8.91
C ASP A 24 -8.24 9.00 8.66
N GLY A 25 -7.12 8.65 8.02
CA GLY A 25 -6.72 7.25 7.81
C GLY A 25 -6.53 6.49 9.12
N GLU A 26 -6.02 7.14 10.16
CA GLU A 26 -5.88 6.55 11.50
C GLU A 26 -7.24 6.32 12.19
N GLN A 27 -8.32 6.99 11.78
CA GLN A 27 -9.67 6.72 12.28
C GLN A 27 -10.27 5.41 11.71
N THR A 28 -9.51 4.68 10.89
CA THR A 28 -9.83 3.30 10.54
C THR A 28 -9.85 2.42 11.80
N ASN A 29 -10.90 1.62 11.96
CA ASN A 29 -11.03 0.76 13.14
C ASN A 29 -9.84 -0.22 13.26
N GLY A 30 -9.16 -0.17 14.41
CA GLY A 30 -7.99 -1.02 14.70
C GLY A 30 -6.64 -0.42 14.29
N VAL A 31 -6.62 0.77 13.67
CA VAL A 31 -5.39 1.49 13.32
C VAL A 31 -5.01 2.46 14.42
N SER A 32 -3.73 2.50 14.77
CA SER A 32 -3.15 3.47 15.71
C SER A 32 -1.65 3.53 15.44
N PHE A 33 -1.17 4.67 14.93
CA PHE A 33 0.21 4.84 14.56
C PHE A 33 1.03 5.40 15.73
N LEU A 34 2.20 4.82 15.96
CA LEU A 34 3.16 5.36 16.90
C LEU A 34 3.81 6.64 16.35
N PRO A 35 4.31 7.55 17.20
CA PRO A 35 4.89 8.83 16.74
C PRO A 35 6.02 8.69 15.70
N HIS A 36 6.79 7.61 15.78
CA HIS A 36 7.87 7.35 14.82
C HIS A 36 7.34 6.80 13.49
N GLU A 37 6.28 5.98 13.50
CA GLU A 37 5.60 5.48 12.29
C GLU A 37 4.94 6.64 11.55
N LYS A 38 4.23 7.53 12.28
CA LYS A 38 3.68 8.77 11.71
C LYS A 38 4.75 9.63 11.05
N LEU A 39 5.91 9.80 11.69
CA LEU A 39 7.02 10.54 11.12
C LEU A 39 7.57 9.88 9.84
N MET A 40 7.67 8.55 9.80
CA MET A 40 8.15 7.83 8.61
C MET A 40 7.18 7.97 7.44
N ILE A 41 5.88 7.81 7.68
CA ILE A 41 4.85 8.06 6.66
C ILE A 41 4.89 9.52 6.19
N ALA A 42 4.95 10.49 7.11
CA ALA A 42 5.01 11.92 6.78
C ALA A 42 6.26 12.27 5.95
N ARG A 43 7.42 11.67 6.26
CA ARG A 43 8.66 11.82 5.48
C ARG A 43 8.44 11.39 4.04
N MET A 44 7.89 10.19 3.86
CA MET A 44 7.65 9.63 2.54
C MET A 44 6.61 10.44 1.76
N LEU A 45 5.51 10.86 2.40
CA LEU A 45 4.50 11.71 1.79
C LEU A 45 5.08 13.05 1.33
N LEU A 46 5.82 13.76 2.19
CA LEU A 46 6.31 15.10 1.88
C LEU A 46 7.51 15.12 0.92
N HIS A 47 8.38 14.13 0.96
CA HIS A 47 9.64 14.15 0.20
C HIS A 47 9.61 13.24 -1.04
N ASP A 48 9.23 11.98 -0.84
CA ASP A 48 9.32 10.96 -1.89
C ASP A 48 8.11 11.01 -2.80
N ILE A 49 6.91 10.87 -2.25
CA ILE A 49 5.64 11.00 -2.99
C ILE A 49 5.37 12.45 -3.38
N ASN A 50 5.83 13.40 -2.55
CA ASN A 50 5.75 14.83 -2.80
C ASN A 50 4.29 15.34 -2.89
N VAL A 51 3.42 14.90 -1.97
CA VAL A 51 2.08 15.51 -1.81
C VAL A 51 2.20 17.00 -1.45
N ASP A 52 1.21 17.79 -1.84
CA ASP A 52 1.21 19.24 -1.57
C ASP A 52 1.06 19.52 -0.08
N ARG A 53 0.21 18.72 0.58
CA ARG A 53 -0.16 18.88 1.99
C ARG A 53 -0.40 17.53 2.66
N ILE A 54 -0.18 17.50 3.97
CA ILE A 54 -0.54 16.38 4.83
C ILE A 54 -1.38 16.89 6.01
N GLU A 55 -2.48 16.19 6.31
CA GLU A 55 -3.22 16.39 7.55
C GLU A 55 -2.83 15.32 8.56
N VAL A 56 -2.21 15.73 9.66
CA VAL A 56 -1.38 14.80 10.47
C VAL A 56 -1.99 14.35 11.79
N ALA A 57 -2.96 15.10 12.31
CA ALA A 57 -3.62 14.82 13.58
C ALA A 57 -4.88 15.66 13.75
N SER A 58 -5.71 15.26 14.71
CA SER A 58 -6.68 16.14 15.35
C SER A 58 -6.05 16.74 16.60
N ALA A 59 -6.23 18.05 16.81
CA ALA A 59 -5.69 18.73 17.96
C ALA A 59 -6.26 18.12 19.26
N ARG A 60 -5.41 18.08 20.30
CA ARG A 60 -5.82 17.71 21.67
C ARG A 60 -6.27 16.25 21.86
N VAL A 61 -5.89 15.34 20.97
CA VAL A 61 -6.22 13.91 21.09
C VAL A 61 -5.42 13.22 22.19
N SER A 62 -4.08 13.31 22.16
CA SER A 62 -3.21 12.68 23.17
C SER A 62 -1.81 13.32 23.19
N GLU A 63 -1.01 13.01 24.22
CA GLU A 63 0.41 13.40 24.26
C GLU A 63 1.26 12.69 23.19
N GLY A 64 0.89 11.45 22.81
CA GLY A 64 1.53 10.74 21.70
C GLY A 64 1.32 11.46 20.38
N GLU A 65 0.09 11.93 20.13
CA GLU A 65 -0.24 12.76 18.97
C GLU A 65 0.53 14.07 18.98
N LYS A 66 0.65 14.71 20.15
CA LYS A 66 1.42 15.95 20.31
C LYS A 66 2.89 15.75 19.93
N ASP A 67 3.52 14.67 20.41
CA ASP A 67 4.91 14.34 20.05
C ASP A 67 5.05 14.03 18.55
N ALA A 68 4.10 13.29 17.96
CA ALA A 68 4.09 12.98 16.53
C ALA A 68 4.05 14.25 15.67
N VAL A 69 3.10 15.15 15.95
CA VAL A 69 2.97 16.43 15.23
C VAL A 69 4.24 17.26 15.40
N ALA A 70 4.78 17.38 16.62
CA ALA A 70 6.00 18.14 16.86
C ALA A 70 7.21 17.58 16.08
N ARG A 71 7.35 16.25 15.99
CA ARG A 71 8.38 15.61 15.18
C ARG A 71 8.21 15.88 13.69
N ILE A 72 6.98 15.79 13.19
CA ILE A 72 6.65 16.05 11.78
C ILE A 72 6.91 17.51 11.43
N CYS A 73 6.46 18.48 12.23
CA CYS A 73 6.73 19.90 12.05
C CYS A 73 8.22 20.20 12.03
N ARG A 74 9.01 19.64 12.97
CA ARG A 74 10.47 19.79 12.97
C ARG A 74 11.08 19.27 11.66
N TYR A 75 10.70 18.07 11.21
CA TYR A 75 11.19 17.53 9.95
C TYR A 75 10.76 18.39 8.74
N ALA A 76 9.48 18.71 8.63
CA ALA A 76 8.94 19.52 7.54
C ALA A 76 9.65 20.88 7.43
N LYS A 77 10.00 21.50 8.57
CA LYS A 77 10.82 22.72 8.60
C LYS A 77 12.21 22.52 7.99
N THR A 78 12.86 21.38 8.22
CA THR A 78 14.20 21.09 7.63
C THR A 78 14.19 20.98 6.11
N ILE A 79 13.04 20.62 5.51
CA ILE A 79 12.87 20.51 4.06
C ILE A 79 12.07 21.67 3.46
N GLY A 80 11.81 22.74 4.22
CA GLY A 80 11.07 23.92 3.75
C GLY A 80 9.58 23.71 3.49
N LYS A 81 8.96 22.68 4.07
CA LYS A 81 7.55 22.29 3.88
C LYS A 81 6.69 22.41 5.14
N LEU A 82 7.04 23.30 6.08
CA LEU A 82 6.25 23.46 7.30
C LEU A 82 4.80 23.88 7.00
N ASP A 83 4.60 24.74 6.00
CA ASP A 83 3.28 25.21 5.54
C ASP A 83 2.42 24.10 4.90
N SER A 84 3.01 22.93 4.61
CA SER A 84 2.32 21.75 4.09
C SER A 84 1.79 20.84 5.19
N VAL A 85 2.13 21.09 6.46
CA VAL A 85 1.66 20.31 7.60
C VAL A 85 0.44 20.97 8.20
N GLU A 86 -0.73 20.35 8.01
CA GLU A 86 -2.01 20.85 8.50
C GLU A 86 -2.51 19.98 9.66
N VAL A 87 -3.15 20.61 10.65
CA VAL A 87 -3.74 19.91 11.80
C VAL A 87 -5.22 20.27 11.90
N LEU A 88 -6.08 19.27 12.08
CA LEU A 88 -7.50 19.50 12.31
C LEU A 88 -7.69 20.14 13.69
N GLY A 89 -8.32 21.31 13.72
CA GLY A 89 -8.67 22.02 14.94
C GLY A 89 -10.17 22.21 15.08
N PHE A 90 -10.62 22.55 16.28
CA PHE A 90 -12.04 22.72 16.59
C PHE A 90 -12.39 24.18 16.86
N VAL A 91 -13.67 24.52 16.72
CA VAL A 91 -14.22 25.82 17.18
C VAL A 91 -14.29 25.80 18.72
N ASP A 92 -13.15 25.99 19.36
CA ASP A 92 -12.96 25.82 20.81
C ASP A 92 -12.24 27.01 21.46
N ASN A 93 -12.52 28.21 20.95
CA ASN A 93 -11.83 29.46 21.25
C ASN A 93 -10.37 29.43 20.78
N ASN A 94 -9.42 29.29 21.72
CA ASN A 94 -7.99 29.31 21.48
C ASN A 94 -7.31 27.95 21.63
N LYS A 95 -7.98 26.95 22.20
CA LYS A 95 -7.33 25.72 22.68
C LYS A 95 -6.67 24.92 21.56
N SER A 96 -7.37 24.74 20.44
CA SER A 96 -6.80 24.04 19.28
C SER A 96 -5.64 24.82 18.66
N VAL A 97 -5.76 26.15 18.54
CA VAL A 97 -4.71 27.02 17.99
C VAL A 97 -3.44 26.96 18.85
N ASP A 98 -3.59 27.11 20.16
CA ASP A 98 -2.46 27.07 21.10
C ASP A 98 -1.77 25.70 21.08
N TRP A 99 -2.55 24.61 21.05
CA TRP A 99 -2.01 23.25 20.95
C TRP A 99 -1.17 23.04 19.69
N ILE A 100 -1.65 23.51 18.53
CA ILE A 100 -0.91 23.39 17.26
C ILE A 100 0.36 24.24 17.30
N ALA A 101 0.29 25.44 17.88
CA ALA A 101 1.44 26.33 18.03
C ALA A 101 2.53 25.72 18.92
N GLU A 102 2.14 25.04 20.00
CA GLU A 102 3.06 24.30 20.89
C GLU A 102 3.77 23.15 20.17
N CYS A 103 3.11 22.51 19.19
CA CYS A 103 3.73 21.52 18.31
C CYS A 103 4.66 22.14 17.24
N GLY A 104 4.69 23.47 17.11
CA GLY A 104 5.48 24.18 16.10
C GLY A 104 4.84 24.21 14.71
N GLY A 105 3.54 23.90 14.60
CA GLY A 105 2.76 24.09 13.38
C GLY A 105 2.03 25.44 13.37
N HIS A 106 1.57 25.86 12.19
CA HIS A 106 0.85 27.13 12.01
C HIS A 106 -0.21 27.09 10.89
N VAL A 107 -0.63 25.90 10.47
CA VAL A 107 -1.76 25.71 9.55
C VAL A 107 -2.84 24.90 10.25
N ILE A 108 -4.04 25.47 10.35
CA ILE A 108 -5.19 24.86 11.01
C ILE A 108 -6.31 24.59 10.01
N ASN A 109 -6.80 23.36 10.02
CA ASN A 109 -8.03 22.95 9.36
C ASN A 109 -9.16 23.05 10.37
N LEU A 110 -9.84 24.19 10.42
CA LEU A 110 -10.86 24.47 11.44
C LEU A 110 -12.16 23.74 11.09
N LEU A 111 -12.59 22.80 11.93
CA LEU A 111 -13.80 22.02 11.76
C LEU A 111 -15.06 22.80 12.18
N ALA A 112 -15.83 23.26 11.20
CA ALA A 112 -17.17 23.83 11.36
C ALA A 112 -18.24 22.88 10.79
N LYS A 113 -19.51 23.09 11.17
CA LYS A 113 -20.65 22.29 10.66
C LYS A 113 -21.24 22.85 9.37
N GLY A 114 -21.21 22.03 8.32
CA GLY A 114 -21.78 22.28 7.00
C GLY A 114 -23.29 22.00 6.87
N SER A 115 -23.94 21.41 7.87
CA SER A 115 -25.39 21.16 7.87
C SER A 115 -26.12 21.70 9.09
N TYR A 116 -27.38 22.10 8.89
CA TYR A 116 -28.21 22.73 9.93
C TYR A 116 -28.49 21.78 11.10
N LYS A 117 -28.67 20.48 10.82
CA LYS A 117 -28.91 19.47 11.86
C LYS A 117 -27.69 19.31 12.77
N HIS A 118 -26.47 19.28 12.24
CA HIS A 118 -25.28 19.18 13.09
C HIS A 118 -25.06 20.46 13.90
N CYS A 119 -25.37 21.64 13.35
CA CYS A 119 -25.36 22.89 14.14
C CYS A 119 -26.37 22.86 15.31
N THR A 120 -27.63 22.54 15.02
CA THR A 120 -28.72 22.70 16.02
C THR A 120 -28.89 21.51 16.95
N GLN A 121 -28.58 20.29 16.50
CA GLN A 121 -28.80 19.06 17.28
C GLN A 121 -27.54 18.56 17.96
N GLN A 122 -26.40 18.57 17.26
CA GLN A 122 -25.13 18.11 17.82
C GLN A 122 -24.45 19.21 18.64
N LEU A 123 -24.29 20.42 18.07
CA LEU A 123 -23.68 21.53 18.81
C LEU A 123 -24.67 22.25 19.74
N LYS A 124 -25.98 22.12 19.50
CA LYS A 124 -27.04 22.82 20.22
C LYS A 124 -26.89 24.35 20.15
N MET A 125 -26.47 24.85 18.99
CA MET A 125 -26.28 26.27 18.71
C MET A 125 -27.23 26.75 17.61
N SER A 126 -27.63 28.01 17.68
CA SER A 126 -28.19 28.72 16.53
C SER A 126 -27.12 28.94 15.44
N PRO A 127 -27.51 29.10 14.16
CA PRO A 127 -26.59 29.42 13.08
C PRO A 127 -25.75 30.67 13.34
N GLU A 128 -26.34 31.69 13.97
CA GLU A 128 -25.68 32.96 14.30
C GLU A 128 -24.61 32.78 15.39
N GLU A 129 -24.91 32.00 16.44
CA GLU A 129 -23.94 31.66 17.49
C GLU A 129 -22.77 30.87 16.93
N HIS A 130 -23.06 29.85 16.11
CA HIS A 130 -22.01 29.04 15.48
C HIS A 130 -21.10 29.89 14.58
N LEU A 131 -21.67 30.78 13.77
CA LEU A 131 -20.89 31.73 12.95
C LEU A 131 -20.04 32.67 13.81
N ALA A 132 -20.57 33.16 14.93
CA ALA A 132 -19.84 34.04 15.84
C ALA A 132 -18.63 33.33 16.46
N HIS A 133 -18.79 32.08 16.90
CA HIS A 133 -17.70 31.28 17.45
C HIS A 133 -16.62 30.96 16.40
N ILE A 134 -17.01 30.63 15.16
CA ILE A 134 -16.05 30.42 14.06
C ILE A 134 -15.20 31.69 13.86
N LYS A 135 -15.83 32.87 13.77
CA LYS A 135 -15.12 34.14 13.61
C LYS A 135 -14.13 34.40 14.72
N GLN A 136 -14.55 34.19 15.97
CA GLN A 136 -13.69 34.38 17.13
C GLN A 136 -12.44 33.49 17.08
N THR A 137 -12.58 32.21 16.71
CA THR A 137 -11.44 31.30 16.57
C THR A 137 -10.54 31.68 15.38
N ILE A 138 -11.11 32.12 14.25
CA ILE A 138 -10.35 32.62 13.11
C ILE A 138 -9.54 33.86 13.50
N ASP A 139 -10.16 34.85 14.15
CA ASP A 139 -9.49 36.09 14.57
C ASP A 139 -8.31 35.79 15.51
N TYR A 140 -8.49 34.84 16.44
CA TYR A 140 -7.42 34.40 17.32
C TYR A 140 -6.30 33.70 16.55
N ALA A 141 -6.61 32.77 15.65
CA ALA A 141 -5.62 32.07 14.82
C ALA A 141 -4.78 33.07 13.99
N LEU A 142 -5.43 34.05 13.37
CA LEU A 142 -4.74 35.10 12.60
C LEU A 142 -3.83 35.96 13.49
N SER A 143 -4.24 36.26 14.72
CA SER A 143 -3.39 36.99 15.69
C SER A 143 -2.10 36.23 16.05
N LYS A 144 -2.07 34.90 15.82
CA LYS A 144 -0.93 34.01 16.00
C LYS A 144 -0.20 33.70 14.68
N ASN A 145 -0.51 34.41 13.59
CA ASN A 145 0.02 34.20 12.24
C ASN A 145 -0.29 32.81 11.66
N PHE A 146 -1.44 32.23 12.00
CA PHE A 146 -1.85 30.96 11.39
C PHE A 146 -2.42 31.19 9.99
N THR A 147 -2.18 30.21 9.12
CA THR A 147 -3.02 29.99 7.94
C THR A 147 -4.25 29.19 8.35
N VAL A 148 -5.43 29.68 8.00
CA VAL A 148 -6.70 29.01 8.33
C VAL A 148 -7.35 28.45 7.08
N ASN A 149 -7.60 27.15 7.08
CA ASN A 149 -8.57 26.50 6.19
C ASN A 149 -9.85 26.19 7.00
N LEU A 150 -10.99 26.06 6.33
CA LEU A 150 -12.27 25.79 6.98
C LEU A 150 -12.89 24.50 6.44
N TYR A 151 -13.03 23.51 7.31
CA TYR A 151 -13.78 22.29 7.07
C TYR A 151 -15.28 22.55 7.31
N LEU A 152 -16.12 22.20 6.34
CA LEU A 152 -17.58 22.22 6.49
C LEU A 152 -18.09 20.79 6.65
N GLU A 153 -17.88 20.20 7.83
CA GLU A 153 -18.28 18.83 8.14
C GLU A 153 -19.75 18.57 7.77
N ASP A 154 -20.02 17.43 7.12
CA ASP A 154 -21.35 17.07 6.62
C ASP A 154 -21.89 18.04 5.55
N TRP A 155 -20.99 18.62 4.73
CA TRP A 155 -21.34 19.50 3.62
C TRP A 155 -22.30 18.85 2.62
N SER A 156 -22.15 17.55 2.31
CA SER A 156 -23.03 16.85 1.37
C SER A 156 -24.49 16.80 1.83
N SER A 157 -24.75 16.50 3.11
CA SER A 157 -26.10 16.61 3.70
C SER A 157 -26.53 18.07 3.84
N GLY A 158 -25.60 18.99 4.10
CA GLY A 158 -25.83 20.43 4.03
C GLY A 158 -26.44 20.86 2.70
N MET A 159 -25.80 20.44 1.60
CA MET A 159 -26.26 20.68 0.23
C MET A 159 -27.54 19.93 -0.12
N ARG A 160 -27.80 18.76 0.45
CA ARG A 160 -29.04 18.01 0.16
C ARG A 160 -30.24 18.55 0.93
N ASP A 161 -30.07 18.77 2.23
CA ASP A 161 -31.16 18.90 3.19
C ASP A 161 -31.23 20.28 3.85
N SER A 162 -30.21 21.14 3.73
CA SER A 162 -30.16 22.45 4.40
C SER A 162 -29.34 23.53 3.65
N ARG A 163 -29.57 23.68 2.35
CA ARG A 163 -28.83 24.61 1.48
C ARG A 163 -28.85 26.05 1.96
N ASP A 164 -29.97 26.53 2.49
CA ASP A 164 -30.12 27.91 2.95
C ASP A 164 -29.19 28.22 4.11
N TYR A 165 -29.07 27.30 5.08
CA TYR A 165 -28.09 27.42 6.18
C TYR A 165 -26.67 27.47 5.63
N LEU A 166 -26.32 26.56 4.72
CA LEU A 166 -24.98 26.48 4.17
C LEU A 166 -24.60 27.74 3.38
N PHE A 167 -25.49 28.26 2.53
CA PHE A 167 -25.23 29.50 1.80
C PHE A 167 -25.21 30.72 2.72
N MET A 168 -26.06 30.78 3.75
CA MET A 168 -26.01 31.83 4.77
C MET A 168 -24.64 31.85 5.48
N MET A 169 -24.13 30.69 5.87
CA MET A 169 -22.80 30.56 6.48
C MET A 169 -21.71 31.01 5.50
N MET A 170 -21.72 30.49 4.27
CA MET A 170 -20.73 30.79 3.25
C MET A 170 -20.69 32.27 2.85
N ASP A 171 -21.85 32.93 2.66
CA ASP A 171 -21.94 34.36 2.32
C ASP A 171 -21.23 35.27 3.35
N LYS A 172 -21.09 34.79 4.59
CA LYS A 172 -20.37 35.50 5.67
C LYS A 172 -18.91 35.05 5.75
N LEU A 173 -18.63 33.75 5.63
CA LEU A 173 -17.30 33.18 5.81
C LEU A 173 -16.34 33.53 4.66
N VAL A 174 -16.81 33.62 3.41
CA VAL A 174 -15.95 33.99 2.26
C VAL A 174 -15.38 35.41 2.33
N LYS A 175 -15.86 36.24 3.27
CA LYS A 175 -15.35 37.59 3.54
C LYS A 175 -14.20 37.60 4.55
N LEU A 176 -13.91 36.46 5.18
CA LEU A 176 -12.81 36.28 6.12
C LEU A 176 -11.58 35.76 5.36
N PRO A 177 -10.35 35.94 5.89
CA PRO A 177 -9.11 35.51 5.23
C PRO A 177 -8.89 33.99 5.39
N ILE A 178 -9.86 33.19 4.95
CA ILE A 178 -9.77 31.73 4.88
C ILE A 178 -9.07 31.35 3.58
N LYS A 179 -8.02 30.55 3.66
CA LYS A 179 -7.23 30.14 2.50
C LYS A 179 -7.97 29.11 1.64
N ARG A 180 -8.59 28.10 2.26
CA ARG A 180 -9.33 27.03 1.58
C ARG A 180 -10.59 26.64 2.32
N PHE A 181 -11.63 26.28 1.57
CA PHE A 181 -12.86 25.71 2.08
C PHE A 181 -12.92 24.23 1.69
N LEU A 182 -12.96 23.36 2.68
CA LEU A 182 -12.88 21.93 2.54
C LEU A 182 -14.30 21.37 2.59
N LEU A 183 -14.72 20.72 1.51
CA LEU A 183 -16.10 20.27 1.28
C LEU A 183 -16.17 18.73 1.36
N PRO A 184 -16.40 18.16 2.56
CA PRO A 184 -16.52 16.73 2.72
C PRO A 184 -17.88 16.17 2.30
N ASP A 185 -17.85 15.07 1.56
CA ASP A 185 -18.93 14.12 1.50
C ASP A 185 -18.80 13.13 2.69
N THR A 186 -19.04 13.63 3.90
CA THR A 186 -18.74 12.94 5.18
C THR A 186 -19.32 11.53 5.29
N LEU A 187 -20.48 11.29 4.67
CA LEU A 187 -21.17 9.99 4.70
C LEU A 187 -21.00 9.20 3.40
N GLY A 188 -20.21 9.70 2.44
CA GLY A 188 -20.01 9.07 1.13
C GLY A 188 -21.29 8.93 0.31
N ILE A 189 -22.27 9.82 0.50
CA ILE A 189 -23.66 9.67 0.01
C ILE A 189 -23.89 10.27 -1.38
N LEU A 190 -22.93 10.99 -1.94
CA LEU A 190 -23.11 11.61 -3.24
C LEU A 190 -22.88 10.59 -4.36
N ASN A 191 -23.66 10.73 -5.42
CA ASN A 191 -23.27 10.20 -6.73
C ASN A 191 -22.59 11.28 -7.59
N PRO A 192 -21.91 10.92 -8.69
CA PRO A 192 -21.16 11.88 -9.50
C PRO A 192 -22.00 13.03 -10.04
N LEU A 193 -23.27 12.81 -10.40
CA LEU A 193 -24.15 13.86 -10.93
C LEU A 193 -24.49 14.88 -9.84
N GLN A 194 -24.78 14.42 -8.63
CA GLN A 194 -25.00 15.29 -7.48
C GLN A 194 -23.74 16.04 -7.08
N CYS A 195 -22.59 15.37 -7.08
CA CYS A 195 -21.30 16.01 -6.83
C CYS A 195 -21.06 17.16 -7.83
N VAL A 196 -21.29 16.92 -9.14
CA VAL A 196 -21.19 17.97 -10.17
C VAL A 196 -22.15 19.13 -9.90
N GLU A 197 -23.42 18.84 -9.63
CA GLU A 197 -24.43 19.86 -9.34
C GLU A 197 -23.99 20.73 -8.17
N TYR A 198 -23.64 20.11 -7.04
CA TYR A 198 -23.37 20.79 -5.79
C TYR A 198 -22.07 21.59 -5.85
N MET A 199 -21.01 21.01 -6.42
CA MET A 199 -19.74 21.71 -6.62
C MET A 199 -19.89 22.91 -7.57
N ARG A 200 -20.65 22.77 -8.67
CA ARG A 200 -20.92 23.90 -9.58
C ARG A 200 -21.69 25.02 -8.90
N LEU A 201 -22.63 24.73 -8.01
CA LEU A 201 -23.33 25.75 -7.23
C LEU A 201 -22.35 26.54 -6.35
N MET A 202 -21.45 25.84 -5.66
CA MET A 202 -20.41 26.47 -4.83
C MET A 202 -19.46 27.35 -5.65
N VAL A 203 -18.87 26.78 -6.71
CA VAL A 203 -17.88 27.46 -7.56
C VAL A 203 -18.50 28.64 -8.31
N ARG A 204 -19.76 28.54 -8.79
CA ARG A 204 -20.42 29.66 -9.47
C ARG A 204 -20.77 30.81 -8.54
N ARG A 205 -21.22 30.51 -7.32
CA ARG A 205 -21.58 31.54 -6.33
C ARG A 205 -20.33 32.21 -5.74
N TYR A 206 -19.24 31.46 -5.59
CA TYR A 206 -17.99 31.92 -4.98
C TYR A 206 -16.77 31.67 -5.89
N PRO A 207 -16.67 32.34 -7.06
CA PRO A 207 -15.68 32.02 -8.09
C PRO A 207 -14.22 32.26 -7.68
N ASN A 208 -14.00 33.14 -6.72
CA ASN A 208 -12.66 33.48 -6.24
C ASN A 208 -12.18 32.57 -5.09
N THR A 209 -13.03 31.69 -4.58
CA THR A 209 -12.72 30.81 -3.47
C THR A 209 -11.91 29.58 -3.92
N HIS A 210 -11.05 29.07 -3.04
CA HIS A 210 -10.38 27.78 -3.21
C HIS A 210 -11.21 26.70 -2.50
N PHE A 211 -11.77 25.77 -3.28
CA PHE A 211 -12.54 24.65 -2.76
C PHE A 211 -11.75 23.36 -2.92
N ASP A 212 -11.61 22.65 -1.81
CA ASP A 212 -11.13 21.27 -1.79
C ASP A 212 -12.32 20.33 -1.63
N PHE A 213 -12.22 19.13 -2.18
CA PHE A 213 -13.22 18.09 -2.02
C PHE A 213 -12.65 16.88 -1.29
N HIS A 214 -13.42 16.37 -0.32
CA HIS A 214 -13.03 15.25 0.54
C HIS A 214 -14.08 14.14 0.46
N ALA A 215 -13.73 13.05 -0.20
CA ALA A 215 -14.68 12.00 -0.56
C ALA A 215 -14.52 10.77 0.33
N HIS A 216 -15.58 10.41 1.07
CA HIS A 216 -15.70 9.09 1.69
C HIS A 216 -16.27 8.07 0.70
N ASN A 217 -16.05 6.78 1.00
CA ASN A 217 -16.27 5.68 0.05
C ASN A 217 -17.42 4.73 0.41
N ASP A 218 -18.41 5.17 1.20
CA ASP A 218 -19.53 4.32 1.68
C ASP A 218 -20.34 3.64 0.56
N TYR A 219 -20.42 4.25 -0.63
CA TYR A 219 -21.05 3.66 -1.84
C TYR A 219 -20.05 3.24 -2.92
N ASP A 220 -18.75 3.19 -2.60
CA ASP A 220 -17.65 2.93 -3.54
C ASP A 220 -17.53 3.95 -4.68
N LEU A 221 -17.93 5.21 -4.40
CA LEU A 221 -17.96 6.30 -5.38
C LEU A 221 -16.90 7.38 -5.10
N ALA A 222 -16.03 7.24 -4.10
CA ALA A 222 -15.11 8.30 -3.68
C ALA A 222 -14.18 8.78 -4.81
N VAL A 223 -13.63 7.85 -5.59
CA VAL A 223 -12.78 8.17 -6.76
C VAL A 223 -13.58 8.91 -7.83
N SER A 224 -14.78 8.43 -8.16
CA SER A 224 -15.63 9.05 -9.17
C SER A 224 -16.14 10.44 -8.75
N ASN A 225 -16.43 10.64 -7.47
CA ASN A 225 -16.86 11.93 -6.92
C ASN A 225 -15.69 12.92 -6.84
N SER A 226 -14.48 12.46 -6.49
CA SER A 226 -13.27 13.29 -6.57
C SER A 226 -13.07 13.86 -7.97
N LEU A 227 -13.31 13.02 -8.98
CA LEU A 227 -13.24 13.42 -10.38
C LEU A 227 -14.34 14.42 -10.78
N ALA A 228 -15.57 14.14 -10.36
CA ALA A 228 -16.71 15.03 -10.57
C ALA A 228 -16.49 16.42 -9.94
N ALA A 229 -15.84 16.48 -8.77
CA ALA A 229 -15.48 17.72 -8.11
C ALA A 229 -14.45 18.52 -8.91
N VAL A 230 -13.39 17.87 -9.43
CA VAL A 230 -12.39 18.52 -10.29
C VAL A 230 -13.01 19.05 -11.58
N LEU A 231 -13.86 18.25 -12.26
CA LEU A 231 -14.64 18.71 -13.43
C LEU A 231 -15.50 19.94 -13.15
N SER A 232 -15.85 20.14 -11.88
CA SER A 232 -16.74 21.21 -11.43
C SER A 232 -15.99 22.43 -10.88
N GLY A 233 -14.65 22.38 -10.86
CA GLY A 233 -13.79 23.50 -10.46
C GLY A 233 -13.21 23.39 -9.04
N ALA A 234 -13.24 22.22 -8.40
CA ALA A 234 -12.39 21.97 -7.23
C ALA A 234 -10.93 22.20 -7.59
N LYS A 235 -10.17 22.78 -6.67
CA LYS A 235 -8.75 23.10 -6.83
C LYS A 235 -7.85 22.22 -5.96
N GLY A 236 -8.43 21.48 -5.03
CA GLY A 236 -7.75 20.47 -4.25
C GLY A 236 -8.61 19.22 -4.00
N LEU A 237 -7.94 18.11 -3.74
CA LEU A 237 -8.56 16.83 -3.37
C LEU A 237 -7.90 16.25 -2.13
N HIS A 238 -8.71 15.63 -1.28
CA HIS A 238 -8.23 14.90 -0.12
C HIS A 238 -8.23 13.41 -0.41
N VAL A 239 -7.14 12.74 -0.05
CA VAL A 239 -6.94 11.31 -0.31
C VAL A 239 -6.28 10.64 0.89
N THR A 240 -6.27 9.32 0.91
CA THR A 240 -5.45 8.54 1.84
C THR A 240 -4.73 7.42 1.12
N VAL A 241 -3.56 7.04 1.64
CA VAL A 241 -2.86 5.84 1.20
C VAL A 241 -3.75 4.63 1.51
N ASN A 242 -3.88 3.74 0.52
CA ASN A 242 -4.72 2.53 0.57
C ASN A 242 -6.21 2.76 0.84
N GLY A 243 -6.69 4.02 0.75
CA GLY A 243 -8.10 4.34 1.00
C GLY A 243 -8.49 4.23 2.48
N LEU A 244 -7.53 4.28 3.41
CA LEU A 244 -7.83 4.27 4.85
C LEU A 244 -8.77 5.43 5.26
N GLY A 245 -9.59 5.19 6.28
CA GLY A 245 -10.53 6.16 6.84
C GLY A 245 -11.63 5.49 7.64
N GLU A 246 -12.54 6.29 8.20
CA GLU A 246 -13.71 5.75 8.88
C GLU A 246 -14.58 4.89 7.94
N ARG A 247 -15.17 3.81 8.47
CA ARG A 247 -16.10 2.90 7.78
C ARG A 247 -15.49 2.27 6.52
N CYS A 248 -15.87 2.76 5.34
CA CYS A 248 -15.40 2.30 4.03
C CYS A 248 -14.19 3.11 3.53
N GLY A 249 -13.73 4.08 4.32
CA GLY A 249 -12.52 4.83 4.03
C GLY A 249 -12.72 6.02 3.08
N ASN A 250 -11.61 6.48 2.53
CA ASN A 250 -11.54 7.66 1.66
C ASN A 250 -11.12 7.30 0.23
N ALA A 251 -11.15 8.29 -0.66
CA ALA A 251 -10.56 8.16 -1.99
C ALA A 251 -9.07 7.74 -1.91
N PRO A 252 -8.67 6.60 -2.51
CA PRO A 252 -7.29 6.13 -2.46
C PRO A 252 -6.35 7.02 -3.30
N LEU A 253 -5.22 7.44 -2.71
CA LEU A 253 -4.22 8.31 -3.35
C LEU A 253 -3.79 7.80 -4.73
N ALA A 254 -3.39 6.54 -4.83
CA ALA A 254 -2.89 5.96 -6.08
C ALA A 254 -3.95 5.97 -7.18
N SER A 255 -5.20 5.61 -6.86
CA SER A 255 -6.32 5.58 -7.80
C SER A 255 -6.69 6.98 -8.31
N VAL A 256 -6.75 7.96 -7.41
CA VAL A 256 -7.05 9.35 -7.77
C VAL A 256 -5.94 9.92 -8.65
N GLN A 257 -4.68 9.73 -8.27
CA GLN A 257 -3.53 10.26 -8.98
C GLN A 257 -3.47 9.80 -10.44
N VAL A 258 -3.59 8.49 -10.70
CA VAL A 258 -3.49 7.98 -12.08
C VAL A 258 -4.62 8.48 -12.97
N ILE A 259 -5.84 8.63 -12.43
CA ILE A 259 -6.98 9.16 -13.18
C ILE A 259 -6.78 10.65 -13.49
N LEU A 260 -6.32 11.44 -12.50
CA LEU A 260 -6.02 12.86 -12.71
C LEU A 260 -4.98 13.07 -13.81
N LYS A 261 -3.92 12.27 -13.81
CA LYS A 261 -2.85 12.39 -14.79
C LYS A 261 -3.25 11.86 -16.16
N ASP A 262 -3.82 10.66 -16.23
CA ASP A 262 -4.00 9.94 -17.51
C ASP A 262 -5.29 10.34 -18.22
N MET A 263 -6.38 10.55 -17.48
CA MET A 263 -7.69 10.85 -18.08
C MET A 263 -7.96 12.36 -18.17
N PHE A 264 -7.39 13.13 -17.24
CA PHE A 264 -7.69 14.54 -17.04
C PHE A 264 -6.53 15.45 -17.43
N GLU A 265 -5.34 14.88 -17.65
CA GLU A 265 -4.10 15.61 -17.93
C GLU A 265 -3.83 16.72 -16.90
N ALA A 266 -4.33 16.52 -15.67
CA ALA A 266 -4.18 17.48 -14.59
C ALA A 266 -2.73 17.47 -14.09
N LYS A 267 -2.23 18.66 -13.74
CA LYS A 267 -0.90 18.78 -13.13
C LYS A 267 -1.03 18.53 -11.63
N THR A 268 -0.27 17.55 -11.13
CA THR A 268 -0.09 17.29 -9.69
C THR A 268 1.39 17.19 -9.38
N ASN A 269 1.76 17.36 -8.11
CA ASN A 269 3.14 17.25 -7.65
C ASN A 269 3.58 15.82 -7.30
N ILE A 270 2.69 14.84 -7.48
CA ILE A 270 2.88 13.45 -7.05
C ILE A 270 3.93 12.73 -7.90
N LYS A 271 4.89 12.09 -7.22
CA LYS A 271 5.83 11.14 -7.83
C LYS A 271 5.31 9.72 -7.70
N GLU A 272 5.05 9.10 -8.84
CA GLU A 272 4.31 7.83 -8.92
C GLU A 272 5.18 6.60 -8.67
N ASP A 273 6.49 6.71 -8.88
CA ASP A 273 7.50 5.65 -8.79
C ASP A 273 7.66 5.05 -7.37
N ARG A 274 7.12 5.74 -6.36
CA ARG A 274 7.19 5.32 -4.95
C ARG A 274 5.81 4.98 -4.36
N LEU A 275 4.74 4.99 -5.17
CA LEU A 275 3.37 4.71 -4.71
C LEU A 275 3.21 3.29 -4.15
N ASN A 276 3.91 2.30 -4.70
CA ASN A 276 3.87 0.95 -4.15
C ASN A 276 4.52 0.86 -2.77
N GLU A 277 5.69 1.49 -2.60
CA GLU A 277 6.42 1.44 -1.34
C GLU A 277 5.65 2.13 -0.20
N ILE A 278 5.01 3.28 -0.45
CA ILE A 278 4.21 3.93 0.60
C ILE A 278 2.98 3.09 0.96
N SER A 279 2.37 2.42 -0.03
CA SER A 279 1.26 1.50 0.18
C SER A 279 1.67 0.36 1.12
N ARG A 280 2.86 -0.24 0.92
CA ARG A 280 3.39 -1.31 1.77
C ARG A 280 3.82 -0.82 3.15
N LEU A 281 4.40 0.37 3.25
CA LEU A 281 4.74 0.99 4.53
C LEU A 281 3.48 1.20 5.39
N VAL A 282 2.43 1.76 4.79
CA VAL A 282 1.15 2.01 5.48
C VAL A 282 0.44 0.71 5.81
N GLU A 283 0.43 -0.29 4.92
CA GLU A 283 -0.08 -1.64 5.22
C GLU A 283 0.62 -2.26 6.44
N GLY A 284 1.96 -2.17 6.49
CA GLY A 284 2.76 -2.70 7.59
C GLY A 284 2.47 -2.05 8.94
N TYR A 285 2.35 -0.71 8.99
CA TYR A 285 2.05 0.01 10.23
C TYR A 285 0.57 -0.01 10.63
N SER A 286 -0.35 -0.02 9.66
CA SER A 286 -1.78 -0.05 9.96
C SER A 286 -2.29 -1.45 10.31
N GLY A 287 -1.59 -2.51 9.85
CA GLY A 287 -2.06 -3.88 9.94
C GLY A 287 -3.24 -4.21 9.02
N ILE A 288 -3.64 -3.28 8.14
CA ILE A 288 -4.73 -3.46 7.19
C ILE A 288 -4.17 -3.89 5.84
N ALA A 289 -4.40 -5.15 5.49
CA ALA A 289 -3.94 -5.73 4.24
C ALA A 289 -4.60 -5.07 3.01
N VAL A 290 -3.80 -4.79 1.99
CA VAL A 290 -4.29 -4.30 0.70
C VAL A 290 -4.83 -5.47 -0.10
N ALA A 291 -6.05 -5.34 -0.64
CA ALA A 291 -6.60 -6.37 -1.50
C ALA A 291 -5.69 -6.60 -2.74
N PRO A 292 -5.42 -7.86 -3.15
CA PRO A 292 -4.53 -8.12 -4.28
C PRO A 292 -4.98 -7.48 -5.61
N ASN A 293 -6.26 -7.15 -5.76
CA ASN A 293 -6.83 -6.51 -6.94
C ASN A 293 -7.05 -4.99 -6.77
N THR A 294 -6.52 -4.36 -5.72
CA THR A 294 -6.59 -2.90 -5.54
C THR A 294 -5.88 -2.19 -6.68
N PRO A 295 -6.50 -1.21 -7.38
CA PRO A 295 -5.88 -0.51 -8.49
C PRO A 295 -4.49 0.05 -8.15
N VAL A 296 -3.55 -0.06 -9.10
CA VAL A 296 -2.14 0.42 -9.02
C VAL A 296 -1.26 -0.33 -8.01
N VAL A 297 -1.72 -0.53 -6.78
CA VAL A 297 -0.89 -1.03 -5.67
C VAL A 297 -1.11 -2.50 -5.31
N GLY A 298 -2.22 -3.10 -5.74
CA GLY A 298 -2.53 -4.51 -5.51
C GLY A 298 -1.56 -5.46 -6.22
N ASP A 299 -1.35 -6.65 -5.69
CA ASP A 299 -0.37 -7.61 -6.24
C ASP A 299 -0.69 -8.15 -7.63
N ASN A 300 -1.97 -8.24 -7.98
CA ASN A 300 -2.41 -8.88 -9.21
C ASN A 300 -2.60 -7.89 -10.38
N VAL A 301 -2.47 -6.57 -10.15
CA VAL A 301 -2.92 -5.56 -11.12
C VAL A 301 -2.05 -5.45 -12.37
N PHE A 302 -0.81 -5.96 -12.32
CA PHE A 302 0.09 -6.03 -13.46
C PHE A 302 0.37 -7.48 -13.91
N THR A 303 -0.45 -8.43 -13.45
CA THR A 303 -0.27 -9.85 -13.73
C THR A 303 -1.24 -10.34 -14.80
N GLN A 304 -0.72 -10.85 -15.92
CA GLN A 304 -1.54 -11.43 -16.99
C GLN A 304 -1.76 -12.93 -16.80
N VAL A 305 -3.02 -13.33 -16.64
CA VAL A 305 -3.40 -14.75 -16.41
C VAL A 305 -3.77 -15.47 -17.69
N ALA A 306 -4.58 -14.86 -18.56
CA ALA A 306 -5.06 -15.52 -19.76
C ALA A 306 -3.98 -15.53 -20.86
N GLY A 307 -3.60 -16.72 -21.33
CA GLY A 307 -2.59 -16.85 -22.39
C GLY A 307 -2.92 -16.13 -23.70
N VAL A 308 -4.21 -15.88 -23.98
CA VAL A 308 -4.65 -15.08 -25.14
C VAL A 308 -4.28 -13.59 -25.01
N HIS A 309 -4.23 -13.05 -23.79
CA HIS A 309 -3.83 -11.65 -23.56
C HIS A 309 -2.32 -11.49 -23.72
N ALA A 310 -1.54 -12.43 -23.19
CA ALA A 310 -0.07 -12.42 -23.36
C ALA A 310 0.35 -12.63 -24.83
N ASP A 311 -0.33 -13.51 -25.57
CA ASP A 311 -0.10 -13.66 -27.02
C ASP A 311 -0.42 -12.37 -27.79
N GLY A 312 -1.54 -11.70 -27.47
CA GLY A 312 -1.89 -10.41 -28.07
C GLY A 312 -0.88 -9.31 -27.73
N ASP A 313 -0.36 -9.28 -26.51
CA ASP A 313 0.68 -8.35 -26.10
C ASP A 313 2.02 -8.59 -26.81
N ASN A 314 2.41 -9.85 -26.97
CA ASN A 314 3.65 -10.21 -27.67
C ASN A 314 3.62 -9.85 -29.15
N LYS A 315 2.45 -9.86 -29.77
CA LYS A 315 2.30 -9.56 -31.21
C LYS A 315 2.29 -8.07 -31.48
N ASP A 316 1.52 -7.30 -30.72
CA ASP A 316 1.34 -5.86 -30.98
C ASP A 316 0.88 -5.07 -29.75
N LYS A 317 1.24 -5.50 -28.54
CA LYS A 317 0.88 -4.83 -27.27
C LYS A 317 -0.63 -4.56 -27.14
N LEU A 318 -1.48 -5.46 -27.64
CA LEU A 318 -2.93 -5.22 -27.77
C LEU A 318 -3.69 -5.11 -26.43
N TYR A 319 -3.14 -5.63 -25.33
CA TYR A 319 -3.71 -5.63 -23.99
C TYR A 319 -2.84 -4.82 -23.01
N CYS A 320 -2.16 -3.79 -23.51
CA CYS A 320 -1.46 -2.80 -22.70
C CYS A 320 -2.33 -1.56 -22.46
N ASN A 321 -2.07 -0.86 -21.35
CA ASN A 321 -2.57 0.49 -21.09
C ASN A 321 -1.42 1.32 -20.51
N ASP A 322 -1.67 2.60 -20.28
CA ASP A 322 -0.65 3.54 -19.75
C ASP A 322 -0.27 3.26 -18.27
N LEU A 323 -0.95 2.32 -17.62
CA LEU A 323 -0.60 1.81 -16.30
C LEU A 323 0.44 0.70 -16.47
N VAL A 324 1.68 1.10 -16.76
CA VAL A 324 2.83 0.19 -16.80
C VAL A 324 3.42 0.03 -15.39
N PRO A 325 3.84 -1.18 -14.96
CA PRO A 325 4.32 -1.42 -13.60
C PRO A 325 5.54 -0.57 -13.23
N GLU A 326 6.45 -0.32 -14.18
CA GLU A 326 7.69 0.44 -13.97
C GLU A 326 7.40 1.89 -13.55
N ARG A 327 6.27 2.46 -14.00
CA ARG A 327 5.80 3.78 -13.61
C ARG A 327 5.53 3.88 -12.11
N PHE A 328 5.21 2.77 -11.47
CA PHE A 328 4.83 2.69 -10.06
C PHE A 328 5.88 1.98 -9.18
N GLY A 329 7.11 1.86 -9.68
CA GLY A 329 8.21 1.20 -8.97
C GLY A 329 8.05 -0.32 -8.90
N ARG A 330 7.35 -0.93 -9.86
CA ARG A 330 7.12 -2.38 -9.96
C ARG A 330 7.71 -2.95 -11.25
N HIS A 331 7.75 -4.27 -11.32
CA HIS A 331 8.05 -5.01 -12.55
C HIS A 331 6.79 -5.75 -13.03
N ARG A 332 6.71 -5.98 -14.34
CA ARG A 332 5.65 -6.82 -14.92
C ARG A 332 5.88 -8.27 -14.51
N GLU A 333 4.79 -8.97 -14.18
CA GLU A 333 4.84 -10.39 -13.84
C GLU A 333 3.84 -11.15 -14.72
N TYR A 334 4.20 -12.35 -15.17
CA TYR A 334 3.33 -13.20 -15.97
C TYR A 334 2.86 -14.38 -15.11
N ALA A 335 1.54 -14.55 -14.94
CA ALA A 335 1.05 -15.61 -14.05
C ALA A 335 1.43 -17.00 -14.57
N LEU A 336 1.71 -17.90 -13.61
CA LEU A 336 2.02 -19.31 -13.81
C LEU A 336 0.98 -20.17 -13.09
N GLY A 337 0.19 -20.92 -13.85
CA GLY A 337 -0.88 -21.78 -13.35
C GLY A 337 -1.70 -22.39 -14.48
N LYS A 338 -2.84 -22.98 -14.15
CA LYS A 338 -3.68 -23.73 -15.11
C LYS A 338 -4.18 -22.93 -16.32
N ASN A 339 -4.28 -21.60 -16.17
CA ASN A 339 -4.73 -20.69 -17.23
C ASN A 339 -3.57 -20.09 -18.04
N SER A 340 -2.33 -20.35 -17.62
CA SER A 340 -1.12 -19.83 -18.26
C SER A 340 -0.89 -20.55 -19.57
N GLY A 341 -1.03 -19.82 -20.68
CA GLY A 341 -0.68 -20.35 -22.00
C GLY A 341 0.83 -20.51 -22.17
N LYS A 342 1.24 -21.17 -23.27
CA LYS A 342 2.65 -21.31 -23.66
C LYS A 342 3.39 -19.96 -23.67
N ALA A 343 2.72 -18.89 -24.11
CA ALA A 343 3.29 -17.55 -24.16
C ALA A 343 3.72 -17.01 -22.77
N ASN A 344 2.88 -17.18 -21.74
CA ASN A 344 3.21 -16.76 -20.37
C ASN A 344 4.46 -17.46 -19.85
N ILE A 345 4.57 -18.76 -20.12
CA ILE A 345 5.67 -19.59 -19.62
C ILE A 345 6.96 -19.24 -20.33
N VAL A 346 6.92 -19.04 -21.65
CA VAL A 346 8.07 -18.57 -22.42
C VAL A 346 8.56 -17.21 -21.91
N GLN A 347 7.65 -16.27 -21.63
CA GLN A 347 8.05 -14.95 -21.11
C GLN A 347 8.75 -15.06 -19.74
N ASN A 348 8.16 -15.79 -18.79
CA ASN A 348 8.81 -15.99 -17.49
C ASN A 348 10.17 -16.70 -17.60
N LEU A 349 10.32 -17.67 -18.52
CA LEU A 349 11.58 -18.38 -18.75
C LEU A 349 12.64 -17.44 -19.36
N ASN A 350 12.25 -16.60 -20.33
CA ASN A 350 13.14 -15.61 -20.94
C ASN A 350 13.62 -14.58 -19.93
N GLU A 351 12.76 -14.11 -19.03
CA GLU A 351 13.13 -13.21 -17.92
C GLU A 351 14.15 -13.84 -16.97
N LEU A 352 14.17 -15.17 -16.85
CA LEU A 352 15.17 -15.94 -16.10
C LEU A 352 16.41 -16.31 -16.94
N GLY A 353 16.46 -15.92 -18.21
CA GLY A 353 17.53 -16.31 -19.13
C GLY A 353 17.52 -17.79 -19.53
N LEU A 354 16.39 -18.49 -19.36
CA LEU A 354 16.23 -19.91 -19.67
C LEU A 354 15.62 -20.09 -21.07
N GLU A 355 16.41 -20.57 -22.02
CA GLU A 355 15.90 -20.97 -23.34
C GLU A 355 15.56 -22.46 -23.38
N LEU A 356 14.30 -22.77 -23.70
CA LEU A 356 13.82 -24.15 -23.85
C LEU A 356 13.39 -24.42 -25.30
N THR A 357 13.65 -25.64 -25.77
CA THR A 357 13.09 -26.11 -27.05
C THR A 357 11.56 -26.19 -27.00
N PRO A 358 10.85 -26.14 -28.14
CA PRO A 358 9.39 -26.19 -28.18
C PRO A 358 8.78 -27.40 -27.45
N GLU A 359 9.45 -28.56 -27.51
CA GLU A 359 9.08 -29.80 -26.83
C GLU A 359 9.23 -29.68 -25.31
N GLN A 360 10.34 -29.10 -24.85
CA GLN A 360 10.62 -28.85 -23.43
C GLN A 360 9.63 -27.84 -22.85
N THR A 361 9.37 -26.72 -23.55
CA THR A 361 8.36 -25.73 -23.13
C THR A 361 6.99 -26.38 -22.98
N LYS A 362 6.60 -27.29 -23.89
CA LYS A 362 5.32 -28.00 -23.83
C LYS A 362 5.21 -28.89 -22.59
N ALA A 363 6.28 -29.61 -22.26
CA ALA A 363 6.32 -30.46 -21.08
C ALA A 363 6.22 -29.62 -19.79
N VAL A 364 6.97 -28.51 -19.72
CA VAL A 364 6.94 -27.59 -18.56
C VAL A 364 5.57 -26.96 -18.39
N THR A 365 4.95 -26.55 -19.51
CA THR A 365 3.57 -26.04 -19.52
C THR A 365 2.57 -27.02 -18.97
N LYS A 366 2.68 -28.30 -19.35
CA LYS A 366 1.80 -29.35 -18.83
C LYS A 366 1.96 -29.50 -17.32
N ARG A 367 3.20 -29.48 -16.81
CA ARG A 367 3.46 -29.60 -15.36
C ARG A 367 2.91 -28.42 -14.57
N ILE A 368 3.10 -27.19 -15.05
CA ILE A 368 2.55 -25.98 -14.42
C ILE A 368 1.02 -26.04 -14.39
N THR A 369 0.40 -26.59 -15.44
CA THR A 369 -1.05 -26.81 -15.50
C THR A 369 -1.49 -27.80 -14.42
N GLU A 370 -0.82 -28.95 -14.30
CA GLU A 370 -1.12 -29.97 -13.27
C GLU A 370 -0.93 -29.45 -11.83
N LEU A 371 0.06 -28.59 -11.60
CA LEU A 371 0.26 -27.91 -10.31
C LEU A 371 -0.91 -26.93 -10.04
N GLY A 372 -1.28 -26.14 -11.04
CA GLY A 372 -2.42 -25.23 -10.98
C GLY A 372 -3.77 -25.92 -10.76
N ASP A 373 -4.01 -27.08 -11.35
CA ASP A 373 -5.23 -27.88 -11.14
C ASP A 373 -5.36 -28.37 -9.69
N ARG A 374 -4.23 -28.56 -9.01
CA ARG A 374 -4.17 -28.88 -7.58
C ARG A 374 -4.21 -27.65 -6.68
N LYS A 375 -4.56 -26.47 -7.22
CA LYS A 375 -4.54 -25.16 -6.54
C LYS A 375 -3.17 -24.80 -5.95
N GLN A 376 -2.09 -25.35 -6.49
CA GLN A 376 -0.75 -24.93 -6.11
C GLN A 376 -0.41 -23.65 -6.88
N LEU A 377 0.04 -22.63 -6.15
CA LEU A 377 0.50 -21.38 -6.76
C LEU A 377 1.95 -21.62 -7.22
N VAL A 378 2.21 -21.35 -8.49
CA VAL A 378 3.54 -21.43 -9.10
C VAL A 378 4.03 -20.00 -9.27
N THR A 379 5.21 -19.69 -8.76
CA THR A 379 5.88 -18.39 -8.98
C THR A 379 6.98 -18.53 -10.04
N GLN A 380 7.50 -17.40 -10.50
CA GLN A 380 8.65 -17.40 -11.41
C GLN A 380 9.87 -18.09 -10.77
N ASP A 381 10.07 -17.90 -9.46
CA ASP A 381 11.12 -18.58 -8.69
C ASP A 381 10.98 -20.10 -8.65
N ASP A 382 9.76 -20.63 -8.83
CA ASP A 382 9.52 -22.08 -8.89
C ASP A 382 9.91 -22.68 -10.27
N LEU A 383 10.03 -21.85 -11.33
CA LEU A 383 10.24 -22.33 -12.70
C LEU A 383 11.51 -23.14 -12.89
N PRO A 384 12.69 -22.74 -12.40
CA PRO A 384 13.91 -23.53 -12.58
C PRO A 384 13.75 -24.97 -12.06
N TYR A 385 13.03 -25.14 -10.94
CA TYR A 385 12.75 -26.46 -10.35
C TYR A 385 11.75 -27.25 -11.17
N ILE A 386 10.71 -26.60 -11.69
CA ILE A 386 9.72 -27.27 -12.54
C ILE A 386 10.37 -27.68 -13.87
N VAL A 387 11.22 -26.83 -14.44
CA VAL A 387 12.01 -27.13 -15.64
C VAL A 387 12.91 -28.34 -15.36
N SER A 388 13.64 -28.33 -14.25
CA SER A 388 14.47 -29.45 -13.80
C SER A 388 13.67 -30.76 -13.61
N ASP A 389 12.55 -30.72 -12.89
CA ASP A 389 11.67 -31.88 -12.59
C ASP A 389 11.07 -32.49 -13.87
N VAL A 390 10.77 -31.65 -14.87
CA VAL A 390 10.12 -32.08 -16.11
C VAL A 390 11.11 -32.60 -17.14
N LEU A 391 12.28 -31.97 -17.24
CA LEU A 391 13.20 -32.26 -18.33
C LEU A 391 14.07 -33.49 -18.09
N LYS A 392 14.22 -33.94 -16.83
CA LYS A 392 14.88 -35.20 -16.39
C LYS A 392 15.98 -35.75 -17.30
N HIS A 393 16.78 -34.86 -17.86
CA HIS A 393 18.07 -35.11 -18.43
C HIS A 393 18.90 -33.93 -17.93
N SER A 394 19.65 -34.21 -16.86
CA SER A 394 20.68 -33.34 -16.28
C SER A 394 20.20 -32.29 -15.25
N ALA A 395 19.71 -32.73 -14.08
CA ALA A 395 19.83 -31.92 -12.87
C ALA A 395 20.21 -32.79 -11.66
N PRO A 396 20.99 -32.27 -10.70
CA PRO A 396 21.56 -33.06 -9.61
C PRO A 396 20.46 -33.50 -8.64
N GLU A 397 20.65 -34.62 -7.94
CA GLU A 397 19.84 -34.93 -6.75
C GLU A 397 19.80 -33.74 -5.79
N ASP A 398 18.67 -33.55 -5.07
CA ASP A 398 18.58 -32.60 -3.96
C ASP A 398 19.82 -32.76 -3.07
N LYS A 399 20.70 -31.75 -3.07
CA LYS A 399 21.95 -31.82 -2.32
C LYS A 399 21.69 -31.87 -0.83
N VAL A 400 20.56 -31.30 -0.38
CA VAL A 400 20.19 -31.22 1.02
C VAL A 400 18.89 -31.96 1.27
N LYS A 401 18.99 -33.09 1.97
CA LYS A 401 17.84 -33.94 2.33
C LYS A 401 17.65 -33.89 3.84
N LEU A 402 16.41 -33.70 4.28
CA LEU A 402 16.08 -33.84 5.70
C LEU A 402 15.93 -35.32 6.03
N VAL A 403 16.85 -35.83 6.84
CA VAL A 403 16.84 -37.24 7.28
C VAL A 403 15.84 -37.41 8.42
N SER A 404 15.92 -36.53 9.42
CA SER A 404 14.97 -36.53 10.52
C SER A 404 14.97 -35.18 11.25
N TYR A 405 13.87 -34.88 11.93
CA TYR A 405 13.82 -33.80 12.89
C TYR A 405 12.91 -34.15 14.06
N MET A 406 13.16 -33.53 15.19
CA MET A 406 12.27 -33.50 16.34
C MET A 406 12.16 -32.05 16.77
N VAL A 407 10.93 -31.53 16.86
CA VAL A 407 10.64 -30.23 17.45
C VAL A 407 9.69 -30.43 18.61
N SER A 408 10.03 -29.88 19.77
CA SER A 408 9.22 -30.03 20.98
C SER A 408 9.02 -28.69 21.67
N THR A 409 7.81 -28.50 22.18
CA THR A 409 7.43 -27.36 23.01
C THR A 409 6.74 -27.87 24.26
N SER A 410 6.98 -27.22 25.38
CA SER A 410 6.36 -27.56 26.67
C SER A 410 6.19 -26.29 27.47
N TYR A 411 5.03 -26.14 28.12
CA TYR A 411 4.73 -24.94 28.90
C TYR A 411 5.77 -24.72 30.00
N GLY A 412 6.35 -23.53 30.06
CA GLY A 412 7.40 -23.16 31.02
C GLY A 412 8.82 -23.56 30.64
N LEU A 413 9.02 -24.24 29.50
CA LEU A 413 10.34 -24.60 28.97
C LEU A 413 10.58 -23.92 27.62
N LYS A 414 11.86 -23.66 27.30
CA LYS A 414 12.21 -23.18 25.96
C LYS A 414 11.99 -24.28 24.92
N PRO A 415 11.32 -23.98 23.79
CA PRO A 415 11.26 -24.90 22.65
C PRO A 415 12.64 -25.41 22.22
N ILE A 416 12.70 -26.68 21.85
CA ILE A 416 13.91 -27.37 21.42
C ILE A 416 13.70 -28.04 20.06
N ALA A 417 14.75 -28.06 19.25
CA ALA A 417 14.80 -28.81 18.00
C ALA A 417 16.06 -29.67 17.92
N SER A 418 15.91 -30.89 17.41
CA SER A 418 17.00 -31.76 16.95
C SER A 418 16.82 -31.96 15.46
N VAL A 419 17.85 -31.69 14.66
CA VAL A 419 17.77 -31.69 13.21
C VAL A 419 18.90 -32.52 12.64
N LYS A 420 18.56 -33.49 11.78
CA LYS A 420 19.50 -34.28 11.00
C LYS A 420 19.25 -34.06 9.51
N VAL A 421 20.28 -33.58 8.82
CA VAL A 421 20.26 -33.34 7.37
C VAL A 421 21.41 -34.07 6.69
N GLU A 422 21.16 -34.61 5.51
CA GLU A 422 22.18 -35.09 4.59
C GLU A 422 22.51 -33.95 3.63
N ILE A 423 23.79 -33.59 3.51
CA ILE A 423 24.29 -32.56 2.60
C ILE A 423 25.43 -33.17 1.78
N ASP A 424 25.28 -33.21 0.45
CA ASP A 424 26.22 -33.85 -0.47
C ASP A 424 26.56 -35.31 -0.06
N GLY A 425 25.54 -36.07 0.37
CA GLY A 425 25.67 -37.46 0.80
C GLY A 425 26.33 -37.67 2.17
N LYS A 426 26.60 -36.60 2.93
CA LYS A 426 27.10 -36.67 4.32
C LYS A 426 26.05 -36.20 5.31
N GLU A 427 25.84 -36.97 6.36
CA GLU A 427 24.91 -36.61 7.43
C GLU A 427 25.52 -35.63 8.45
N TYR A 428 24.73 -34.63 8.82
CA TYR A 428 25.02 -33.66 9.85
C TYR A 428 23.83 -33.57 10.80
N GLU A 429 24.11 -33.47 12.09
CA GLU A 429 23.10 -33.39 13.14
C GLU A 429 23.41 -32.28 14.12
N ASP A 430 22.44 -31.48 14.53
CA ASP A 430 22.62 -30.46 15.58
C ASP A 430 21.33 -30.26 16.39
N GLN A 431 21.46 -29.62 17.55
CA GLN A 431 20.36 -29.36 18.47
C GLN A 431 20.41 -27.91 18.95
N SER A 432 19.25 -27.27 19.01
CA SER A 432 19.17 -25.89 19.48
C SER A 432 17.88 -25.59 20.22
N THR A 433 17.91 -24.51 21.00
CA THR A 433 16.74 -23.93 21.65
C THR A 433 16.36 -22.63 20.97
N GLY A 434 15.07 -22.30 21.00
CA GLY A 434 14.54 -21.11 20.34
C GLY A 434 13.38 -20.49 21.11
N ASP A 435 12.91 -19.35 20.63
CA ASP A 435 11.73 -18.68 21.18
C ASP A 435 10.42 -19.31 20.67
N GLY A 436 10.52 -20.12 19.60
CA GLY A 436 9.47 -20.98 19.06
C GLY A 436 10.06 -22.27 18.48
N GLN A 437 9.21 -23.25 18.15
CA GLN A 437 9.66 -24.52 17.54
C GLN A 437 10.41 -24.30 16.22
N TYR A 438 9.88 -23.41 15.37
CA TYR A 438 10.51 -23.06 14.11
C TYR A 438 11.85 -22.33 14.30
N ASP A 439 11.93 -21.38 15.25
CA ASP A 439 13.19 -20.69 15.56
C ASP A 439 14.26 -21.67 16.07
N ALA A 440 13.89 -22.62 16.93
CA ALA A 440 14.79 -23.68 17.39
C ALA A 440 15.31 -24.52 16.21
N PHE A 441 14.42 -24.90 15.28
CA PHE A 441 14.78 -25.64 14.07
C PHE A 441 15.77 -24.85 13.20
N VAL A 442 15.47 -23.58 12.91
CA VAL A 442 16.34 -22.72 12.08
C VAL A 442 17.68 -22.47 12.76
N LYS A 443 17.73 -22.31 14.08
CA LYS A 443 18.99 -22.17 14.82
C LYS A 443 19.84 -23.45 14.74
N ALA A 444 19.24 -24.63 14.91
CA ALA A 444 19.96 -25.90 14.74
C ALA A 444 20.51 -26.04 13.31
N LEU A 445 19.68 -25.79 12.30
CA LEU A 445 20.11 -25.85 10.90
C LEU A 445 21.19 -24.81 10.57
N ARG A 446 21.06 -23.59 11.11
CA ARG A 446 22.07 -22.53 10.98
C ARG A 446 23.39 -22.92 11.65
N ASN A 447 23.37 -23.62 12.78
CA ASN A 447 24.57 -24.13 13.43
C ASN A 447 25.27 -25.18 12.56
N ILE A 448 24.51 -26.10 11.94
CA ILE A 448 25.06 -27.06 10.97
C ILE A 448 25.80 -26.31 9.85
N TYR A 449 25.18 -25.30 9.26
CA TYR A 449 25.79 -24.50 8.19
C TYR A 449 27.00 -23.69 8.63
N LYS A 450 26.86 -22.87 9.69
CA LYS A 450 27.92 -21.94 10.10
C LYS A 450 29.06 -22.61 10.83
N VAL A 451 28.77 -23.56 11.72
CA VAL A 451 29.77 -24.15 12.62
C VAL A 451 30.37 -25.42 12.04
N LYS A 452 29.54 -26.32 11.48
CA LYS A 452 30.03 -27.62 10.98
C LYS A 452 30.50 -27.59 9.54
N LEU A 453 29.84 -26.80 8.70
CA LEU A 453 30.18 -26.65 7.28
C LEU A 453 31.01 -25.40 6.98
N GLY A 454 31.08 -24.43 7.90
CA GLY A 454 31.77 -23.16 7.65
C GLY A 454 31.13 -22.31 6.53
N LYS A 455 29.86 -22.57 6.20
CA LYS A 455 29.10 -21.87 5.15
C LYS A 455 28.27 -20.72 5.76
N THR A 456 27.95 -19.73 4.93
CA THR A 456 26.95 -18.71 5.30
C THR A 456 25.54 -19.29 5.28
N PHE A 457 24.58 -18.55 5.83
CA PHE A 457 23.18 -18.97 5.94
C PHE A 457 22.29 -17.74 5.71
N PRO A 458 21.38 -17.75 4.72
CA PRO A 458 20.53 -16.60 4.42
C PRO A 458 19.74 -16.09 5.63
N LEU A 459 19.56 -14.77 5.72
CA LEU A 459 18.77 -14.13 6.78
C LEU A 459 17.29 -14.21 6.42
N LEU A 460 16.44 -14.49 7.41
CA LEU A 460 14.99 -14.45 7.22
C LEU A 460 14.56 -12.98 7.15
N ASP A 461 13.91 -12.60 6.05
CA ASP A 461 13.46 -11.22 5.76
C ASP A 461 11.96 -11.06 6.00
N ASN A 462 11.14 -12.04 5.59
CA ASN A 462 9.70 -12.04 5.82
C ASN A 462 9.17 -13.47 6.06
N TYR A 463 8.13 -13.61 6.88
CA TYR A 463 7.49 -14.88 7.21
C TYR A 463 5.97 -14.68 7.28
N GLN A 464 5.24 -15.32 6.36
CA GLN A 464 3.79 -15.22 6.27
C GLN A 464 3.14 -16.60 6.37
N VAL A 465 2.14 -16.72 7.23
CA VAL A 465 1.30 -17.91 7.34
C VAL A 465 -0.11 -17.54 6.92
N SER A 466 -0.68 -18.32 6.00
CA SER A 466 -2.04 -18.17 5.54
C SER A 466 -2.80 -19.48 5.75
N ILE A 467 -3.91 -19.39 6.48
CA ILE A 467 -4.83 -20.51 6.71
C ILE A 467 -6.12 -20.23 5.94
N PRO A 468 -6.58 -21.14 5.07
CA PRO A 468 -7.83 -20.97 4.35
C PRO A 468 -9.01 -20.77 5.31
N PRO A 469 -9.94 -19.85 5.00
CA PRO A 469 -11.15 -19.67 5.79
C PRO A 469 -12.02 -20.94 5.76
N GLY A 470 -12.65 -21.29 6.89
CA GLY A 470 -13.51 -22.49 6.96
C GLY A 470 -13.57 -23.20 8.33
N GLY A 471 -12.83 -22.74 9.33
CA GLY A 471 -12.99 -23.18 10.73
C GLY A 471 -12.62 -24.65 11.01
N ARG A 472 -11.87 -25.30 10.12
CA ARG A 472 -11.40 -26.68 10.30
C ARG A 472 -10.05 -26.70 11.01
N THR A 473 -9.92 -27.52 12.04
CA THR A 473 -8.69 -27.65 12.85
C THR A 473 -7.56 -28.37 12.11
N ASP A 474 -7.84 -29.03 10.99
CA ASP A 474 -6.92 -29.75 10.12
C ASP A 474 -6.75 -29.07 8.75
N ALA A 475 -7.07 -27.78 8.64
CA ALA A 475 -6.94 -27.04 7.40
C ALA A 475 -5.48 -26.98 6.94
N LEU A 476 -5.25 -27.10 5.63
CA LEU A 476 -3.93 -26.93 5.04
C LEU A 476 -3.42 -25.51 5.30
N VAL A 477 -2.27 -25.40 5.95
CA VAL A 477 -1.54 -24.18 6.21
C VAL A 477 -0.56 -23.93 5.08
N GLN A 478 -0.55 -22.69 4.58
CA GLN A 478 0.48 -22.19 3.68
C GLN A 478 1.45 -21.33 4.46
N THR A 479 2.74 -21.67 4.38
CA THR A 479 3.82 -20.82 4.89
C THR A 479 4.66 -20.31 3.72
N VAL A 480 4.83 -18.99 3.62
CA VAL A 480 5.70 -18.32 2.64
C VAL A 480 6.82 -17.61 3.41
N ILE A 481 8.06 -17.92 3.07
CA ILE A 481 9.24 -17.36 3.76
C ILE A 481 10.12 -16.68 2.72
N THR A 482 10.49 -15.45 2.98
CA THR A 482 11.44 -14.66 2.18
C THR A 482 12.76 -14.59 2.92
N TRP A 483 13.85 -14.90 2.24
CA TRP A 483 15.20 -14.93 2.76
C TRP A 483 16.10 -14.00 1.95
N ARG A 484 17.11 -13.41 2.58
CA ARG A 484 18.05 -12.48 1.94
C ARG A 484 19.50 -12.82 2.30
N GLU A 485 20.38 -12.78 1.30
CA GLU A 485 21.84 -12.72 1.50
C GLU A 485 22.43 -11.70 0.51
N GLY A 486 22.94 -10.57 1.03
CA GLY A 486 23.35 -9.45 0.18
C GLY A 486 22.18 -8.91 -0.65
N ASN A 487 22.32 -8.91 -1.97
CA ASN A 487 21.28 -8.48 -2.92
C ASN A 487 20.37 -9.63 -3.40
N ARG A 488 20.64 -10.88 -3.01
CA ARG A 488 19.83 -12.04 -3.42
C ARG A 488 18.67 -12.23 -2.45
N ILE A 489 17.51 -12.53 -3.02
CA ILE A 489 16.28 -12.81 -2.28
C ILE A 489 15.74 -14.17 -2.74
N TRP A 490 15.44 -15.06 -1.80
CA TRP A 490 14.77 -16.32 -2.06
C TRP A 490 13.41 -16.32 -1.40
N ARG A 491 12.35 -16.55 -2.17
CA ARG A 491 10.99 -16.69 -1.64
C ARG A 491 10.54 -18.13 -1.81
N THR A 492 10.30 -18.81 -0.70
CA THR A 492 9.93 -20.23 -0.72
C THR A 492 8.62 -20.48 0.01
N ARG A 493 7.92 -21.54 -0.43
CA ARG A 493 6.61 -21.90 0.10
C ARG A 493 6.56 -23.36 0.54
N GLY A 494 5.94 -23.58 1.70
CA GLY A 494 5.55 -24.89 2.18
C GLY A 494 4.05 -24.97 2.43
N LEU A 495 3.54 -26.20 2.34
CA LEU A 495 2.15 -26.54 2.54
C LEU A 495 2.10 -27.77 3.43
N ASP A 496 1.37 -27.67 4.54
CA ASP A 496 1.14 -28.79 5.45
C ASP A 496 -0.08 -28.51 6.34
N ALA A 497 -0.68 -29.52 6.96
CA ALA A 497 -1.69 -29.29 8.00
C ALA A 497 -1.06 -28.70 9.28
N ASP A 498 0.23 -28.95 9.53
CA ASP A 498 0.99 -28.35 10.62
C ASP A 498 1.77 -27.10 10.14
N GLN A 499 1.55 -25.97 10.81
CA GLN A 499 2.20 -24.69 10.48
C GLN A 499 3.73 -24.74 10.55
N THR A 500 4.29 -25.53 11.47
CA THR A 500 5.73 -25.71 11.67
C THR A 500 6.31 -26.58 10.57
N GLU A 501 5.62 -27.66 10.21
CA GLU A 501 6.05 -28.53 9.12
C GLU A 501 6.00 -27.81 7.76
N ALA A 502 4.95 -27.00 7.53
CA ALA A 502 4.88 -26.11 6.37
C ALA A 502 6.09 -25.16 6.32
N ALA A 503 6.51 -24.61 7.45
CA ALA A 503 7.68 -23.75 7.54
C ALA A 503 9.01 -24.49 7.30
N ILE A 504 9.15 -25.70 7.83
CA ILE A 504 10.33 -26.57 7.61
C ILE A 504 10.45 -26.90 6.13
N LYS A 505 9.35 -27.30 5.48
CA LYS A 505 9.32 -27.57 4.03
C LYS A 505 9.74 -26.35 3.21
N ALA A 506 9.24 -25.16 3.54
CA ALA A 506 9.66 -23.92 2.89
C ALA A 506 11.17 -23.65 3.08
N THR A 507 11.68 -23.90 4.28
CA THR A 507 13.10 -23.68 4.62
C THR A 507 14.03 -24.63 3.87
N LEU A 508 13.69 -25.90 3.76
CA LEU A 508 14.51 -26.87 3.02
C LEU A 508 14.53 -26.62 1.53
N LYS A 509 13.41 -26.14 0.97
CA LYS A 509 13.40 -25.64 -0.41
C LYS A 509 14.44 -24.53 -0.56
N MET A 510 14.41 -23.52 0.32
CA MET A 510 15.36 -22.40 0.28
C MET A 510 16.80 -22.89 0.35
N ILE A 511 17.09 -23.83 1.24
CA ILE A 511 18.45 -24.35 1.41
C ILE A 511 18.94 -25.09 0.17
N ASN A 512 18.09 -25.87 -0.49
CA ASN A 512 18.44 -26.47 -1.78
C ASN A 512 18.63 -25.41 -2.88
N MET A 513 17.84 -24.34 -2.90
CA MET A 513 18.05 -23.21 -3.82
C MET A 513 19.43 -22.57 -3.59
N TYR A 514 19.75 -22.31 -2.32
CA TYR A 514 20.99 -21.69 -1.90
C TYR A 514 22.23 -22.54 -2.23
N GLU A 515 22.16 -23.86 -2.09
CA GLU A 515 23.25 -24.79 -2.47
C GLU A 515 23.37 -25.02 -3.97
N ALA A 516 22.31 -24.79 -4.75
CA ALA A 516 22.36 -24.79 -6.21
C ALA A 516 23.06 -23.52 -6.73
N ASP A 517 22.66 -22.35 -6.22
CA ASP A 517 23.22 -21.06 -6.62
C ASP A 517 24.73 -20.96 -6.35
N LYS A 518 25.23 -21.58 -5.27
CA LYS A 518 26.67 -21.59 -4.95
C LYS A 518 27.50 -22.58 -5.77
N SER A 519 26.89 -23.57 -6.43
CA SER A 519 27.63 -24.45 -7.35
C SER A 519 27.98 -23.78 -8.67
N ASP A 520 27.14 -22.86 -9.16
CA ASP A 520 27.36 -22.17 -10.43
C ASP A 520 28.47 -21.09 -10.36
N GLU A 521 29.01 -20.82 -9.16
CA GLU A 521 30.11 -19.88 -8.94
C GLU A 521 31.51 -20.53 -8.87
N GLN A 522 31.67 -21.85 -9.10
CA GLN A 522 33.00 -22.45 -9.12
C GLN A 522 33.82 -22.07 -10.38
N PRO A 523 35.10 -21.67 -10.24
CA PRO A 523 35.92 -21.30 -11.39
C PRO A 523 36.22 -22.51 -12.26
N VAL A 524 35.92 -22.39 -13.56
CA VAL A 524 36.32 -23.34 -14.59
C VAL A 524 37.85 -23.52 -14.54
N SER A 525 38.29 -24.73 -14.18
CA SER A 525 39.70 -25.13 -14.23
C SER A 525 40.26 -24.92 -15.65
N PRO A 526 41.46 -24.32 -15.82
CA PRO A 526 42.05 -24.14 -17.13
C PRO A 526 42.43 -25.52 -17.69
N ARG A 527 41.64 -26.01 -18.65
CA ARG A 527 42.00 -27.19 -19.45
C ARG A 527 43.27 -26.88 -20.25
N ASN A 528 44.26 -27.73 -20.02
CA ASN A 528 45.49 -27.96 -20.78
C ASN A 528 45.43 -27.45 -22.23
N LEU A 529 46.21 -26.40 -22.50
CA LEU A 529 46.77 -26.12 -23.82
C LEU A 529 48.12 -26.83 -23.87
N ASP A 530 48.16 -28.04 -24.39
CA ASP A 530 49.38 -28.64 -24.96
C ASP A 530 49.02 -29.82 -25.90
N MET A 531 49.64 -29.80 -27.09
CA MET A 531 49.62 -30.77 -28.21
C MET A 531 48.39 -30.66 -29.14
N GLU A 532 48.47 -30.33 -30.43
CA GLU A 532 49.51 -30.39 -31.48
C GLU A 532 49.35 -29.24 -32.49
#